data_AF-A0A4D4MFM3-F1
#
_entry.id   AF-A0A4D4MFM3-F1
#
_cell.length_a   1.000
_cell.length_b   1.000
_cell.length_c   1.000
_cell.angle_alpha   90.00
_cell.angle_beta   90.00
_cell.angle_gamma   90.00
#
_symmetry.space_group_name_H-M   'P 1'
#
loop_
_entity.id
_entity.type
_entity.pdbx_description
1 polymer ?
#
loop_
_entity_poly.entity_id
_entity_poly.type
_entity_poly.pdbx_seq_one_letter_code
_entity_poly.pdbx_strand_id
1 'polypeptide(L)'
;MPLQKLVHKTLPQIHQAAGRIADLHAGDACVREALDTVLYRDPPLANVAMAYPPRPLDIGGFLLPTGQPAVISCAACNNGPALGTQRPLGNRAHLAWGAGPHRCPAGAHACLIAEMPSMSWTPWPRRTSTAGAPASPGAPAPSTARWSPCPSLSPRAERDLNVSEQQIIVLDPTGSDPDAEHQALRERGSAALVDILGVRAWSVSDPALLKQLLTSKDVSKDGRAHWPAFAETVPTWPLALWVAVENMFTAYGDNHSRLRRMVAPALSARRTAALQADIEALVNSMLDGLDAFPAGEVADLRKHLAYPLPIAVIGKLMGVPADRRTEFRTVVDNVFATHLSAEEQAANTAALYALLDALIEIRRAEPGQDMTSLLIAARDEEDGSAFSDAELRDTLLLMISAGYETTVNVIDQAITTLLTDPCQLAHVREGRCTWQDVVEETLRHQPAVKHLPLRYARIDIPLPDGQTIKTGEAILASYAAANRHPTWHEDADRFDATRPSKEHLAFGHGVHFCLGAPLARLEVATALRLLFERFPDARLATERTALEALPSLISNGHTSVPVHLRPTSSASS
;
A
#
# COMPACT_ATOMS: atom_id res chain seq x y z
N MET A 1 4.68 -44.52 13.70
CA MET A 1 3.46 -43.71 13.40
C MET A 1 3.91 -42.35 12.86
N PRO A 2 3.35 -41.85 11.74
CA PRO A 2 3.78 -40.59 11.12
C PRO A 2 3.48 -39.34 11.96
N LEU A 3 4.41 -38.37 11.92
CA LEU A 3 4.49 -37.12 12.70
C LEU A 3 3.26 -36.18 12.61
N GLN A 4 2.40 -36.32 11.60
CA GLN A 4 1.22 -35.47 11.42
C GLN A 4 0.19 -35.60 12.57
N LYS A 5 0.21 -36.71 13.33
CA LYS A 5 -0.70 -36.90 14.48
C LYS A 5 -0.16 -36.43 15.83
N LEU A 6 1.12 -36.04 15.94
CA LEU A 6 1.72 -35.48 17.17
C LEU A 6 1.89 -33.95 17.11
N VAL A 7 2.07 -33.39 15.91
CA VAL A 7 2.15 -31.93 15.64
C VAL A 7 0.84 -31.21 15.99
N HIS A 8 -0.31 -31.89 15.84
CA HIS A 8 -1.62 -31.37 16.24
C HIS A 8 -1.86 -31.33 17.76
N LYS A 9 -0.95 -31.88 18.59
CA LYS A 9 -1.10 -31.93 20.05
C LYS A 9 -0.03 -31.16 20.85
N THR A 10 1.04 -30.67 20.20
CA THR A 10 2.25 -30.21 20.93
C THR A 10 2.91 -28.94 20.37
N LEU A 11 2.33 -28.27 19.36
CA LEU A 11 2.78 -26.95 18.89
C LEU A 11 2.54 -25.79 19.88
N PRO A 12 1.44 -25.77 20.66
CA PRO A 12 1.23 -24.78 21.71
C PRO A 12 2.09 -25.11 22.95
N GLN A 13 3.27 -25.65 22.75
CA GLN A 13 4.22 -25.87 23.80
C GLN A 13 5.50 -25.08 23.49
N ILE A 14 5.84 -24.68 22.28
CA ILE A 14 7.22 -24.20 22.06
C ILE A 14 7.49 -22.71 22.38
N HIS A 15 6.48 -21.83 22.39
CA HIS A 15 6.70 -20.38 22.51
C HIS A 15 6.88 -19.80 23.93
N GLN A 16 6.34 -20.41 24.99
CA GLN A 16 6.40 -19.79 26.34
C GLN A 16 7.71 -20.15 27.09
N ALA A 17 8.57 -21.03 26.57
CA ALA A 17 9.94 -21.18 27.09
C ALA A 17 10.88 -20.03 26.66
N ALA A 18 10.50 -19.22 25.66
CA ALA A 18 11.36 -18.22 25.02
C ALA A 18 11.75 -17.01 25.91
N GLY A 19 11.04 -16.76 27.02
CA GLY A 19 11.36 -15.67 27.94
C GLY A 19 12.49 -15.95 28.95
N ARG A 20 12.96 -17.20 29.09
CA ARG A 20 14.19 -17.52 29.85
C ARG A 20 15.44 -17.58 28.97
N ILE A 21 15.33 -17.11 27.73
CA ILE A 21 16.34 -17.25 26.68
C ILE A 21 16.99 -15.90 26.36
N ALA A 22 17.17 -15.04 27.37
CA ALA A 22 18.14 -13.96 27.22
C ALA A 22 19.58 -14.52 27.18
N ASP A 23 19.81 -15.74 27.67
CA ASP A 23 21.14 -16.35 27.82
C ASP A 23 21.32 -17.74 27.17
N LEU A 24 20.49 -18.17 26.20
CA LEU A 24 20.75 -19.44 25.47
C LEU A 24 21.33 -19.18 24.08
N HIS A 25 22.47 -19.81 23.84
CA HIS A 25 23.13 -19.93 22.56
C HIS A 25 22.68 -21.20 21.84
N ALA A 26 22.59 -21.17 20.51
CA ALA A 26 22.39 -22.35 19.67
C ALA A 26 23.56 -22.43 18.68
N GLY A 27 24.63 -23.13 19.08
CA GLY A 27 25.93 -23.01 18.42
C GLY A 27 26.48 -21.58 18.59
N ASP A 28 27.18 -21.06 17.58
CA ASP A 28 27.89 -19.78 17.68
C ASP A 28 26.99 -18.52 17.58
N ALA A 29 25.66 -18.67 17.41
CA ALA A 29 24.72 -17.56 17.23
C ALA A 29 23.70 -17.44 18.38
N CYS A 30 23.29 -16.20 18.67
CA CYS A 30 22.33 -15.90 19.75
C CYS A 30 20.88 -15.83 19.23
N VAL A 31 19.90 -16.05 20.12
CA VAL A 31 18.47 -16.08 19.76
C VAL A 31 17.94 -14.76 19.17
N ARG A 32 18.65 -13.64 19.35
CA ARG A 32 18.38 -12.39 18.63
C ARG A 32 18.57 -12.51 17.11
N GLU A 33 19.54 -13.28 16.63
CA GLU A 33 19.79 -13.47 15.18
C GLU A 33 18.77 -14.42 14.53
N ALA A 34 18.28 -15.40 15.31
CA ALA A 34 17.16 -16.23 14.88
C ALA A 34 15.86 -15.42 14.74
N LEU A 35 15.65 -14.41 15.60
CA LEU A 35 14.50 -13.50 15.53
C LEU A 35 14.55 -12.56 14.32
N ASP A 36 15.71 -12.03 13.96
CA ASP A 36 15.89 -11.25 12.72
C ASP A 36 15.56 -12.06 11.46
N THR A 37 15.79 -13.38 11.49
CA THR A 37 15.44 -14.30 10.40
C THR A 37 13.92 -14.51 10.26
N VAL A 38 13.17 -14.43 11.36
CA VAL A 38 11.70 -14.60 11.39
C VAL A 38 10.98 -13.29 11.03
N LEU A 39 11.49 -12.13 11.45
CA LEU A 39 10.97 -10.81 11.06
C LEU A 39 10.94 -10.58 9.54
N TYR A 40 11.75 -11.31 8.80
CA TYR A 40 11.83 -11.23 7.34
C TYR A 40 10.87 -12.17 6.58
N ARG A 41 10.26 -13.16 7.25
CA ARG A 41 9.40 -14.16 6.60
C ARG A 41 7.90 -13.95 6.81
N ASP A 42 7.48 -13.20 7.84
CA ASP A 42 6.06 -12.97 8.13
C ASP A 42 5.86 -11.61 8.86
N PRO A 43 5.11 -10.63 8.33
CA PRO A 43 4.91 -9.35 9.00
C PRO A 43 3.90 -9.52 10.16
N PRO A 44 4.18 -9.01 11.38
CA PRO A 44 3.31 -9.21 12.54
C PRO A 44 1.98 -8.44 12.42
N LEU A 45 0.88 -9.09 12.85
CA LEU A 45 -0.38 -8.42 13.18
C LEU A 45 -0.13 -7.41 14.31
N ALA A 46 -0.67 -6.21 14.15
CA ALA A 46 -0.46 -5.07 15.04
C ALA A 46 -0.71 -5.41 16.53
N ASN A 47 0.30 -5.16 17.38
CA ASN A 47 0.26 -4.99 18.84
C ASN A 47 0.29 -6.19 19.81
N VAL A 48 0.21 -7.46 19.37
CA VAL A 48 0.33 -8.61 20.28
C VAL A 48 1.13 -9.77 19.69
N ALA A 49 1.82 -10.53 20.55
CA ALA A 49 2.44 -11.81 20.21
C ALA A 49 1.81 -12.93 21.05
N MET A 50 1.51 -14.08 20.45
CA MET A 50 0.92 -15.23 21.16
C MET A 50 1.94 -16.35 21.28
N ALA A 51 2.01 -16.92 22.47
CA ALA A 51 2.99 -17.92 22.87
C ALA A 51 2.33 -19.07 23.64
N TYR A 52 2.99 -20.22 23.73
CA TYR A 52 2.45 -21.36 24.44
C TYR A 52 3.58 -22.29 24.98
N PRO A 53 3.56 -22.80 26.23
CA PRO A 53 4.71 -23.34 27.00
C PRO A 53 5.02 -24.83 26.87
N PRO A 54 6.30 -25.26 26.84
CA PRO A 54 6.60 -26.66 26.49
C PRO A 54 6.78 -27.53 27.70
N ARG A 55 6.77 -26.86 28.83
CA ARG A 55 6.85 -27.36 30.19
C ARG A 55 6.22 -26.29 31.07
N PRO A 56 5.76 -26.63 32.27
CA PRO A 56 5.13 -25.67 33.16
C PRO A 56 6.09 -24.50 33.44
N LEU A 57 5.61 -23.27 33.31
CA LEU A 57 6.42 -22.06 33.46
C LEU A 57 5.89 -21.23 34.63
N ASP A 58 6.71 -21.04 35.66
CA ASP A 58 6.39 -20.13 36.76
C ASP A 58 6.89 -18.73 36.41
N ILE A 59 5.96 -17.76 36.40
CA ILE A 59 6.26 -16.33 36.23
C ILE A 59 5.78 -15.59 37.47
N GLY A 60 6.71 -15.27 38.38
CA GLY A 60 6.41 -14.47 39.57
C GLY A 60 5.39 -15.11 40.52
N GLY A 61 5.37 -16.44 40.62
CA GLY A 61 4.44 -17.21 41.47
C GLY A 61 3.16 -17.66 40.76
N PHE A 62 2.96 -17.29 39.50
CA PHE A 62 1.88 -17.80 38.66
C PHE A 62 2.38 -18.92 37.74
N LEU A 63 1.90 -20.13 37.98
CA LEU A 63 2.27 -21.32 37.21
C LEU A 63 1.41 -21.43 35.94
N LEU A 64 2.03 -21.23 34.78
CA LEU A 64 1.43 -21.44 33.48
C LEU A 64 1.61 -22.91 33.06
N PRO A 65 0.52 -23.69 32.90
CA PRO A 65 0.61 -25.10 32.54
C PRO A 65 1.08 -25.27 31.10
N THR A 66 1.84 -26.35 30.87
CA THR A 66 2.24 -26.81 29.53
C THR A 66 1.05 -26.82 28.57
N GLY A 67 1.18 -26.21 27.37
CA GLY A 67 0.14 -26.28 26.34
C GLY A 67 -0.85 -25.12 26.29
N GLN A 68 -0.91 -24.24 27.29
CA GLN A 68 -1.91 -23.16 27.34
C GLN A 68 -1.45 -21.85 26.66
N PRO A 69 -2.34 -21.15 25.90
CA PRO A 69 -2.01 -19.88 25.25
C PRO A 69 -1.71 -18.77 26.26
N ALA A 70 -0.59 -18.08 26.04
CA ALA A 70 -0.23 -16.81 26.67
C ALA A 70 -0.15 -15.70 25.62
N VAL A 71 -0.76 -14.56 25.92
CA VAL A 71 -0.78 -13.39 25.05
C VAL A 71 0.14 -12.32 25.62
N ILE A 72 1.07 -11.84 24.80
CA ILE A 72 2.07 -10.83 25.15
C ILE A 72 1.69 -9.53 24.45
N SER A 73 1.44 -8.47 25.22
CA SER A 73 1.19 -7.13 24.67
C SER A 73 2.51 -6.43 24.41
N CYS A 74 2.86 -6.26 23.13
CA CYS A 74 4.10 -5.57 22.73
C CYS A 74 4.09 -4.10 23.16
N ALA A 75 2.91 -3.47 23.20
CA ALA A 75 2.74 -2.09 23.65
C ALA A 75 2.96 -1.92 25.17
N ALA A 76 2.55 -2.89 25.99
CA ALA A 76 2.78 -2.85 27.44
C ALA A 76 4.26 -3.03 27.79
N CYS A 77 4.97 -3.91 27.08
CA CYS A 77 6.41 -4.13 27.25
C CYS A 77 7.24 -2.88 26.96
N ASN A 78 6.84 -2.07 25.98
CA ASN A 78 7.53 -0.82 25.63
C ASN A 78 7.37 0.29 26.69
N ASN A 79 6.38 0.19 27.58
CA ASN A 79 6.01 1.24 28.54
C ASN A 79 6.28 0.85 30.01
N GLY A 80 7.07 -0.19 30.25
CA GLY A 80 7.38 -0.69 31.60
C GLY A 80 8.20 0.32 32.43
N PRO A 81 7.81 0.63 33.68
CA PRO A 81 8.52 1.62 34.52
C PRO A 81 9.95 1.20 34.91
N ALA A 82 10.29 -0.09 34.81
CA ALA A 82 11.66 -0.59 34.99
C ALA A 82 12.61 -0.20 33.84
N LEU A 83 12.10 0.29 32.71
CA LEU A 83 12.87 0.82 31.57
C LEU A 83 13.27 2.30 31.76
N GLY A 84 13.07 2.85 32.96
CA GLY A 84 13.29 4.25 33.28
C GLY A 84 14.75 4.73 33.28
N THR A 85 14.97 5.85 32.58
CA THR A 85 15.92 6.95 32.86
C THR A 85 17.39 6.89 32.40
N GLN A 86 17.84 5.91 31.63
CA GLN A 86 19.14 6.03 30.94
C GLN A 86 18.99 5.89 29.42
N ARG A 87 19.00 7.03 28.73
CA ARG A 87 19.21 7.11 27.27
C ARG A 87 20.60 6.56 26.92
N PRO A 88 20.68 5.82 25.81
CA PRO A 88 21.64 6.19 24.77
C PRO A 88 20.91 6.62 23.49
N LEU A 89 21.49 7.61 22.82
CA LEU A 89 21.14 8.02 21.46
C LEU A 89 21.38 6.86 20.48
N GLY A 90 20.37 6.50 19.68
CA GLY A 90 20.52 5.56 18.55
C GLY A 90 19.49 4.44 18.52
N ASN A 91 18.91 4.21 17.34
CA ASN A 91 17.95 3.14 17.02
C ASN A 91 18.34 1.79 17.64
N ARG A 92 17.54 1.27 18.60
CA ARG A 92 17.21 -0.16 18.85
C ARG A 92 16.50 -0.32 20.19
N ALA A 93 15.17 -0.43 20.17
CA ALA A 93 14.29 -1.17 21.10
C ALA A 93 12.81 -0.71 21.08
N HIS A 94 12.32 -0.09 20.00
CA HIS A 94 10.87 0.08 19.82
C HIS A 94 10.31 -1.17 19.14
N LEU A 95 9.62 -2.04 19.88
CA LEU A 95 8.74 -3.03 19.27
C LEU A 95 7.60 -2.23 18.62
N ALA A 96 7.55 -2.19 17.30
CA ALA A 96 6.82 -1.17 16.54
C ALA A 96 5.35 -0.94 16.99
N TRP A 97 5.09 0.31 17.39
CA TRP A 97 3.88 1.14 17.24
C TRP A 97 2.51 0.63 17.71
N GLY A 98 2.05 1.17 18.85
CA GLY A 98 0.65 1.08 19.31
C GLY A 98 -0.06 2.44 19.34
N ALA A 99 -1.39 2.42 19.19
CA ALA A 99 -2.28 3.50 19.59
C ALA A 99 -3.64 2.93 20.05
N GLY A 100 -4.09 3.35 21.24
CA GLY A 100 -5.51 3.33 21.66
C GLY A 100 -6.00 2.11 22.47
N PRO A 101 -6.99 2.31 23.37
CA PRO A 101 -7.61 1.23 24.13
C PRO A 101 -8.51 0.35 23.24
N HIS A 102 -8.42 -0.97 23.41
CA HIS A 102 -9.25 -1.95 22.70
C HIS A 102 -9.70 -3.08 23.64
N ARG A 103 -10.83 -3.75 23.34
CA ARG A 103 -11.29 -4.95 24.04
C ARG A 103 -10.91 -6.20 23.27
N CYS A 104 -10.22 -7.13 23.93
CA CYS A 104 -9.79 -8.39 23.34
C CYS A 104 -10.98 -9.35 23.12
N PRO A 105 -11.18 -9.89 21.91
CA PRO A 105 -12.26 -10.84 21.62
C PRO A 105 -12.09 -12.22 22.28
N ALA A 106 -10.91 -12.54 22.83
CA ALA A 106 -10.62 -13.81 23.49
C ALA A 106 -10.86 -13.81 25.02
N GLY A 107 -11.58 -12.82 25.55
CA GLY A 107 -11.68 -12.51 26.99
C GLY A 107 -12.15 -13.63 27.93
N ALA A 108 -12.62 -14.78 27.42
CA ALA A 108 -13.02 -15.94 28.24
C ALA A 108 -11.92 -17.03 28.39
N HIS A 109 -10.85 -17.01 27.59
CA HIS A 109 -9.89 -18.13 27.49
C HIS A 109 -8.41 -17.74 27.49
N ALA A 110 -8.10 -16.46 27.69
CA ALA A 110 -6.73 -15.96 27.79
C ALA A 110 -6.48 -15.32 29.16
N CYS A 111 -5.35 -15.64 29.79
CA CYS A 111 -4.89 -14.93 30.99
C CYS A 111 -4.21 -13.63 30.56
N LEU A 112 -4.82 -12.48 30.87
CA LEU A 112 -4.18 -11.17 30.74
C LEU A 112 -3.14 -11.02 31.86
N ILE A 113 -1.86 -10.89 31.51
CA ILE A 113 -0.75 -10.95 32.47
C ILE A 113 -0.28 -9.55 32.92
N ALA A 114 -0.79 -8.48 32.30
CA ALA A 114 -0.61 -7.09 32.74
C ALA A 114 -1.69 -6.15 32.18
N GLU A 115 -2.23 -5.27 33.03
CA GLU A 115 -3.15 -4.18 32.69
C GLU A 115 -2.75 -2.94 33.51
N MET A 116 -2.82 -1.74 32.94
CA MET A 116 -2.61 -0.49 33.70
C MET A 116 -3.95 -0.01 34.27
N PRO A 117 -4.00 0.57 35.48
CA PRO A 117 -5.26 1.04 36.05
C PRO A 117 -5.86 2.16 35.19
N SER A 118 -7.13 2.04 34.83
CA SER A 118 -7.92 3.15 34.31
C SER A 118 -8.06 4.22 35.40
N MET A 119 -7.78 5.47 35.05
CA MET A 119 -8.13 6.60 35.92
C MET A 119 -9.66 6.61 36.14
N SER A 120 -10.03 6.71 37.40
CA SER A 120 -11.33 6.39 37.99
C SER A 120 -12.51 7.19 37.44
N TRP A 121 -13.61 6.50 37.18
CA TRP A 121 -14.96 7.06 37.32
C TRP A 121 -15.72 6.23 38.37
N THR A 122 -16.18 6.88 39.44
CA THR A 122 -16.77 6.24 40.62
C THR A 122 -18.16 5.66 40.35
N PRO A 123 -18.49 4.43 40.81
CA PRO A 123 -19.79 3.80 40.60
C PRO A 123 -20.78 4.04 41.76
N TRP A 124 -22.07 4.19 41.43
CA TRP A 124 -23.18 4.10 42.40
C TRP A 124 -23.50 2.62 42.71
N PRO A 125 -23.85 2.26 43.97
CA PRO A 125 -23.85 0.86 44.40
C PRO A 125 -25.10 0.11 43.93
N ARG A 126 -24.91 -1.05 43.27
CA ARG A 126 -25.95 -2.06 43.14
C ARG A 126 -25.67 -3.20 44.12
N ARG A 127 -26.59 -3.37 45.08
CA ARG A 127 -26.66 -4.55 45.95
C ARG A 127 -26.84 -5.82 45.11
N THR A 128 -26.03 -6.82 45.41
CA THR A 128 -26.12 -8.18 44.89
C THR A 128 -27.20 -8.99 45.61
N SER A 129 -27.79 -9.94 44.88
CA SER A 129 -28.66 -10.99 45.41
C SER A 129 -27.81 -12.18 45.88
N THR A 130 -28.17 -12.74 47.03
CA THR A 130 -27.81 -14.12 47.43
C THR A 130 -29.03 -14.78 48.07
N ALA A 131 -29.21 -16.07 47.78
CA ALA A 131 -30.32 -16.91 48.23
C ALA A 131 -30.00 -17.66 49.53
N GLY A 132 -31.02 -17.89 50.36
CA GLY A 132 -31.02 -18.77 51.55
C GLY A 132 -32.23 -18.54 52.46
N ALA A 133 -33.15 -19.51 52.55
CA ALA A 133 -34.40 -19.49 53.35
C ALA A 133 -34.17 -19.88 54.84
N PRO A 134 -35.09 -19.62 55.81
CA PRO A 134 -36.36 -20.38 55.94
C PRO A 134 -37.64 -19.56 56.32
N ALA A 135 -38.79 -20.27 56.29
CA ALA A 135 -40.22 -19.93 56.45
C ALA A 135 -40.64 -19.14 57.73
N SER A 136 -41.49 -18.09 57.72
CA SER A 136 -43.00 -17.99 57.77
C SER A 136 -43.41 -17.11 58.99
N PRO A 137 -44.66 -16.57 59.17
CA PRO A 137 -45.86 -16.50 58.31
C PRO A 137 -46.49 -15.08 58.18
N GLY A 138 -47.35 -14.87 57.16
CA GLY A 138 -48.20 -13.67 57.06
C GLY A 138 -48.88 -13.54 55.69
N ALA A 139 -49.97 -14.29 55.50
CA ALA A 139 -50.84 -14.27 54.31
C ALA A 139 -51.64 -12.93 54.20
N PRO A 140 -52.30 -12.56 53.07
CA PRO A 140 -53.23 -13.41 52.32
C PRO A 140 -53.04 -13.47 50.78
N ALA A 141 -53.77 -14.44 50.21
CA ALA A 141 -53.79 -14.91 48.82
C ALA A 141 -54.63 -14.02 47.85
N PRO A 142 -54.63 -14.29 46.53
CA PRO A 142 -54.80 -13.30 45.46
C PRO A 142 -56.24 -13.17 44.93
N SER A 143 -56.58 -12.01 44.35
CA SER A 143 -57.81 -11.80 43.56
C SER A 143 -57.53 -11.28 42.14
N THR A 144 -57.76 -12.15 41.17
CA THR A 144 -58.47 -11.96 39.89
C THR A 144 -58.52 -10.57 39.22
N ALA A 145 -57.94 -10.45 38.01
CA ALA A 145 -58.51 -9.69 36.87
C ALA A 145 -57.71 -10.00 35.57
N ARG A 146 -58.21 -10.88 34.71
CA ARG A 146 -58.84 -10.61 33.39
C ARG A 146 -57.97 -9.83 32.38
N TRP A 147 -57.61 -10.55 31.32
CA TRP A 147 -57.01 -10.05 30.08
C TRP A 147 -58.00 -9.20 29.28
N SER A 148 -57.49 -8.18 28.59
CA SER A 148 -58.18 -7.53 27.45
C SER A 148 -57.20 -7.47 26.25
N PRO A 149 -57.64 -7.76 25.02
CA PRO A 149 -56.77 -7.79 23.85
C PRO A 149 -56.52 -6.40 23.29
N CYS A 150 -55.29 -6.16 22.84
CA CYS A 150 -54.87 -4.94 22.15
C CYS A 150 -55.40 -4.94 20.70
N PRO A 151 -55.72 -3.77 20.09
CA PRO A 151 -56.37 -3.71 18.78
C PRO A 151 -55.43 -4.16 17.65
N SER A 152 -56.02 -4.84 16.68
CA SER A 152 -55.41 -5.32 15.43
C SER A 152 -54.55 -4.26 14.74
N LEU A 153 -53.25 -4.55 14.60
CA LEU A 153 -52.38 -3.91 13.62
C LEU A 153 -52.86 -4.29 12.22
N SER A 154 -53.17 -3.28 11.41
CA SER A 154 -53.35 -3.39 9.97
C SER A 154 -52.11 -4.04 9.32
N PRO A 155 -52.27 -4.71 8.16
CA PRO A 155 -51.14 -5.32 7.47
C PRO A 155 -50.14 -4.22 7.14
N ARG A 156 -48.90 -4.35 7.65
CA ARG A 156 -47.78 -3.54 7.17
C ARG A 156 -47.69 -3.81 5.67
N ALA A 157 -47.93 -2.77 4.87
CA ALA A 157 -47.51 -2.75 3.48
C ALA A 157 -46.06 -3.23 3.42
N GLU A 158 -45.83 -4.32 2.69
CA GLU A 158 -44.52 -4.70 2.20
C GLU A 158 -43.95 -3.44 1.53
N ARG A 159 -42.99 -2.80 2.18
CA ARG A 159 -42.14 -1.85 1.48
C ARG A 159 -41.23 -2.73 0.65
N ASP A 160 -41.53 -2.80 -0.64
CA ASP A 160 -40.55 -3.16 -1.64
C ASP A 160 -39.25 -2.40 -1.31
N LEU A 161 -38.26 -3.14 -0.81
CA LEU A 161 -36.89 -2.66 -0.77
C LEU A 161 -36.44 -2.65 -2.22
N ASN A 162 -36.82 -1.59 -2.93
CA ASN A 162 -36.19 -1.22 -4.18
C ASN A 162 -34.71 -0.97 -3.85
N VAL A 163 -33.88 -1.99 -4.04
CA VAL A 163 -32.44 -1.82 -4.20
C VAL A 163 -32.32 -0.96 -5.44
N SER A 164 -32.13 0.35 -5.26
CA SER A 164 -31.88 1.23 -6.39
C SER A 164 -30.60 0.74 -7.06
N GLU A 165 -30.70 0.19 -8.27
CA GLU A 165 -29.53 -0.14 -9.07
C GLU A 165 -28.65 1.11 -9.15
N GLN A 166 -27.45 1.04 -8.57
CA GLN A 166 -26.51 2.16 -8.63
C GLN A 166 -26.22 2.46 -10.10
N GLN A 167 -26.47 3.70 -10.53
CA GLN A 167 -26.10 4.13 -11.88
C GLN A 167 -24.58 4.03 -12.04
N ILE A 168 -24.15 3.36 -13.11
CA ILE A 168 -22.74 3.15 -13.45
C ILE A 168 -22.09 4.49 -13.77
N ILE A 169 -20.95 4.78 -13.15
CA ILE A 169 -20.09 5.92 -13.50
C ILE A 169 -19.11 5.46 -14.57
N VAL A 170 -19.13 6.10 -15.74
CA VAL A 170 -18.12 5.88 -16.78
C VAL A 170 -16.89 6.71 -16.43
N LEU A 171 -15.76 6.05 -16.15
CA LEU A 171 -14.53 6.75 -15.82
C LEU A 171 -13.93 7.35 -17.10
N ASP A 172 -13.44 8.59 -17.01
CA ASP A 172 -12.91 9.31 -18.17
C ASP A 172 -11.55 8.71 -18.59
N PRO A 173 -11.42 8.11 -19.78
CA PRO A 173 -10.15 7.53 -20.24
C PRO A 173 -9.06 8.57 -20.44
N THR A 174 -9.40 9.86 -20.52
CA THR A 174 -8.43 10.96 -20.59
C THR A 174 -8.07 11.52 -19.21
N GLY A 175 -8.86 11.22 -18.17
CA GLY A 175 -8.62 11.70 -16.81
C GLY A 175 -8.63 13.23 -16.68
N SER A 176 -9.51 13.92 -17.40
CA SER A 176 -9.52 15.38 -17.56
C SER A 176 -9.84 16.17 -16.28
N ASP A 177 -10.66 15.61 -15.39
CA ASP A 177 -10.97 16.20 -14.07
C ASP A 177 -10.96 15.12 -12.97
N PRO A 178 -9.76 14.73 -12.47
CA PRO A 178 -9.64 13.68 -11.48
C PRO A 178 -10.26 14.08 -10.13
N ASP A 179 -10.23 15.36 -9.75
CA ASP A 179 -10.76 15.80 -8.46
C ASP A 179 -12.29 15.65 -8.41
N ALA A 180 -13.00 16.05 -9.48
CA ALA A 180 -14.45 15.83 -9.58
C ALA A 180 -14.80 14.34 -9.64
N GLU A 181 -14.03 13.54 -10.38
CA GLU A 181 -14.22 12.08 -10.44
C GLU A 181 -14.05 11.43 -9.06
N HIS A 182 -13.01 11.82 -8.31
CA HIS A 182 -12.75 11.30 -6.97
C HIS A 182 -13.84 11.69 -5.98
N GLN A 183 -14.37 12.91 -6.07
CA GLN A 183 -15.52 13.34 -5.28
C GLN A 183 -16.76 12.49 -5.61
N ALA A 184 -17.10 12.33 -6.89
CA ALA A 184 -18.24 11.53 -7.33
C ALA A 184 -18.15 10.07 -6.86
N LEU A 185 -16.95 9.48 -6.88
CA LEU A 185 -16.72 8.14 -6.35
C LEU A 185 -16.92 8.04 -4.84
N ARG A 186 -16.58 9.07 -4.05
CA ARG A 186 -16.81 9.09 -2.59
C ARG A 186 -18.28 9.33 -2.24
N GLU A 187 -18.99 10.14 -3.02
CA GLU A 187 -20.42 10.43 -2.81
C GLU A 187 -21.31 9.19 -2.99
N ARG A 188 -20.82 8.16 -3.69
CA ARG A 188 -21.49 6.87 -3.88
C ARG A 188 -21.37 5.92 -2.68
N GLY A 189 -20.67 6.30 -1.61
CA GLY A 189 -20.48 5.49 -0.41
C GLY A 189 -19.18 4.68 -0.46
N SER A 190 -19.16 3.50 0.17
CA SER A 190 -17.92 2.73 0.31
C SER A 190 -17.41 2.12 -1.00
N ALA A 191 -18.31 1.84 -1.95
CA ALA A 191 -17.98 1.37 -3.28
C ALA A 191 -19.00 1.89 -4.32
N ALA A 192 -18.53 2.07 -5.55
CA ALA A 192 -19.33 2.53 -6.68
C ALA A 192 -19.18 1.58 -7.86
N LEU A 193 -20.28 1.25 -8.53
CA LEU A 193 -20.21 0.55 -9.81
C LEU A 193 -19.71 1.50 -10.91
N VAL A 194 -18.65 1.11 -11.60
CA VAL A 194 -17.99 1.91 -12.64
C VAL A 194 -17.83 1.13 -13.95
N ASP A 195 -17.71 1.87 -15.06
CA ASP A 195 -17.25 1.36 -16.35
C ASP A 195 -15.83 1.87 -16.62
N ILE A 196 -14.95 0.94 -17.00
CA ILE A 196 -13.55 1.18 -17.30
C ILE A 196 -13.28 0.68 -18.72
N LEU A 197 -13.54 1.55 -19.70
CA LEU A 197 -13.37 1.25 -21.12
C LEU A 197 -14.16 -0.02 -21.53
N GLY A 198 -15.43 -0.11 -21.11
CA GLY A 198 -16.33 -1.23 -21.39
C GLY A 198 -16.31 -2.37 -20.36
N VAL A 199 -15.38 -2.35 -19.39
CA VAL A 199 -15.35 -3.33 -18.29
C VAL A 199 -16.01 -2.76 -17.04
N ARG A 200 -17.05 -3.46 -16.57
CA ARG A 200 -17.71 -3.12 -15.30
C ARG A 200 -16.89 -3.60 -14.10
N ALA A 201 -16.72 -2.72 -13.11
CA ALA A 201 -16.01 -3.03 -11.88
C ALA A 201 -16.59 -2.27 -10.68
N TRP A 202 -16.33 -2.77 -9.47
CA TRP A 202 -16.58 -2.05 -8.22
C TRP A 202 -15.37 -1.18 -7.88
N SER A 203 -15.50 0.13 -8.05
CA SER A 203 -14.54 1.13 -7.57
C SER A 203 -14.68 1.30 -6.07
N VAL A 204 -13.62 1.01 -5.32
CA VAL A 204 -13.60 1.14 -3.86
C VAL A 204 -12.73 2.33 -3.48
N SER A 205 -13.37 3.34 -2.88
CA SER A 205 -12.78 4.61 -2.46
C SER A 205 -12.82 4.81 -0.93
N ASP A 206 -13.51 3.95 -0.18
CA ASP A 206 -13.41 3.90 1.27
C ASP A 206 -12.12 3.19 1.70
N PRO A 207 -11.19 3.88 2.40
CA PRO A 207 -9.89 3.32 2.72
C PRO A 207 -9.95 2.16 3.72
N ALA A 208 -10.95 2.11 4.61
CA ALA A 208 -11.10 1.02 5.57
C ALA A 208 -11.52 -0.27 4.85
N LEU A 209 -12.55 -0.17 4.01
CA LEU A 209 -12.99 -1.28 3.16
C LEU A 209 -11.87 -1.69 2.19
N LEU A 210 -11.19 -0.74 1.56
CA LEU A 210 -10.12 -1.03 0.63
C LEU A 210 -8.97 -1.78 1.29
N LYS A 211 -8.51 -1.37 2.48
CA LYS A 211 -7.48 -2.12 3.24
C LYS A 211 -7.92 -3.55 3.57
N GLN A 212 -9.19 -3.77 3.89
CA GLN A 212 -9.75 -5.11 4.13
C GLN A 212 -9.74 -5.97 2.85
N LEU A 213 -10.19 -5.43 1.72
CA LEU A 213 -10.19 -6.14 0.44
C LEU A 213 -8.76 -6.46 -0.04
N LEU A 214 -7.81 -5.54 0.16
CA LEU A 214 -6.41 -5.72 -0.24
C LEU A 214 -5.66 -6.79 0.57
N THR A 215 -6.18 -7.18 1.73
CA THR A 215 -5.61 -8.21 2.62
C THR A 215 -6.45 -9.49 2.68
N SER A 216 -7.64 -9.47 2.09
CA SER A 216 -8.54 -10.61 2.08
C SER A 216 -8.06 -11.71 1.14
N LYS A 217 -8.07 -12.96 1.63
CA LYS A 217 -7.91 -14.17 0.80
C LYS A 217 -9.10 -14.38 -0.16
N ASP A 218 -10.17 -13.62 0.00
CA ASP A 218 -11.37 -13.72 -0.83
C ASP A 218 -11.31 -12.77 -2.03
N VAL A 219 -10.21 -12.03 -2.18
CA VAL A 219 -9.96 -11.14 -3.31
C VAL A 219 -8.64 -11.53 -3.98
N SER A 220 -8.67 -11.70 -5.30
CA SER A 220 -7.51 -12.13 -6.10
C SER A 220 -7.10 -11.10 -7.15
N LYS A 221 -5.86 -11.16 -7.61
CA LYS A 221 -5.39 -10.49 -8.83
C LYS A 221 -5.27 -11.43 -10.04
N ASP A 222 -5.53 -12.73 -9.86
CA ASP A 222 -5.48 -13.74 -10.92
C ASP A 222 -6.79 -13.75 -11.71
N GLY A 223 -6.79 -12.99 -12.80
CA GLY A 223 -7.94 -12.89 -13.70
C GLY A 223 -8.23 -14.19 -14.44
N ARG A 224 -7.19 -14.95 -14.83
CA ARG A 224 -7.38 -16.25 -15.50
C ARG A 224 -8.15 -17.23 -14.63
N ALA A 225 -7.86 -17.23 -13.32
CA ALA A 225 -8.49 -18.16 -12.38
C ALA A 225 -9.83 -17.66 -11.82
N HIS A 226 -10.03 -16.34 -11.70
CA HIS A 226 -11.13 -15.79 -10.89
C HIS A 226 -11.99 -14.73 -11.57
N TRP A 227 -11.74 -14.42 -12.85
CA TRP A 227 -12.59 -13.52 -13.62
C TRP A 227 -13.26 -14.29 -14.77
N PRO A 228 -14.55 -14.64 -14.66
CA PRO A 228 -15.23 -15.44 -15.68
C PRO A 228 -15.20 -14.83 -17.08
N ALA A 229 -15.19 -13.50 -17.18
CA ALA A 229 -15.16 -12.79 -18.46
C ALA A 229 -13.74 -12.61 -19.04
N PHE A 230 -12.69 -13.13 -18.39
CA PHE A 230 -11.29 -12.92 -18.80
C PHE A 230 -11.05 -13.29 -20.27
N ALA A 231 -11.43 -14.49 -20.68
CA ALA A 231 -11.14 -15.00 -22.03
C ALA A 231 -11.88 -14.23 -23.14
N GLU A 232 -13.06 -13.70 -22.85
CA GLU A 232 -13.87 -12.92 -23.80
C GLU A 232 -13.42 -11.44 -23.85
N THR A 233 -13.01 -10.89 -22.70
CA THR A 233 -12.69 -9.46 -22.55
C THR A 233 -11.27 -9.13 -22.99
N VAL A 234 -10.28 -9.93 -22.57
CA VAL A 234 -8.85 -9.66 -22.82
C VAL A 234 -8.50 -9.44 -24.30
N PRO A 235 -9.08 -10.17 -25.28
CA PRO A 235 -8.76 -9.95 -26.69
C PRO A 235 -9.19 -8.59 -27.26
N THR A 236 -10.13 -7.90 -26.61
CA THR A 236 -10.75 -6.66 -27.15
C THR A 236 -10.57 -5.44 -26.24
N TRP A 237 -10.13 -5.63 -25.00
CA TRP A 237 -10.04 -4.56 -24.02
C TRP A 237 -8.71 -3.79 -24.10
N PRO A 238 -8.71 -2.44 -24.23
CA PRO A 238 -7.48 -1.67 -24.36
C PRO A 238 -6.50 -1.81 -23.17
N LEU A 239 -6.99 -2.14 -21.98
CA LEU A 239 -6.15 -2.33 -20.78
C LEU A 239 -5.80 -3.81 -20.51
N ALA A 240 -5.98 -4.70 -21.50
CA ALA A 240 -5.72 -6.13 -21.38
C ALA A 240 -4.35 -6.47 -20.75
N LEU A 241 -3.29 -5.72 -21.09
CA LEU A 241 -1.95 -5.96 -20.57
C LEU A 241 -1.88 -5.92 -19.02
N TRP A 242 -2.70 -5.09 -18.37
CA TRP A 242 -2.73 -4.95 -16.91
C TRP A 242 -3.19 -6.20 -16.16
N VAL A 243 -3.89 -7.10 -16.86
CA VAL A 243 -4.49 -8.32 -16.27
C VAL A 243 -3.98 -9.60 -16.95
N ALA A 244 -3.48 -9.50 -18.18
CA ALA A 244 -3.05 -10.62 -19.00
C ALA A 244 -1.58 -11.01 -18.79
N VAL A 245 -0.74 -10.18 -18.16
CA VAL A 245 0.64 -10.59 -17.84
C VAL A 245 0.69 -11.78 -16.85
N GLU A 246 1.80 -12.51 -16.85
CA GLU A 246 2.11 -13.64 -15.97
C GLU A 246 3.28 -13.28 -15.07
N ASN A 247 3.03 -12.42 -14.09
CA ASN A 247 4.06 -12.00 -13.13
C ASN A 247 3.44 -11.81 -11.74
N MET A 248 4.22 -11.31 -10.79
CA MET A 248 3.72 -11.09 -9.41
C MET A 248 2.58 -10.06 -9.33
N PHE A 249 2.31 -9.25 -10.36
CA PHE A 249 1.22 -8.28 -10.37
C PHE A 249 -0.16 -8.93 -10.58
N THR A 250 -0.21 -10.06 -11.27
CA THR A 250 -1.44 -10.81 -11.61
C THR A 250 -1.50 -12.18 -10.91
N ALA A 251 -0.42 -12.64 -10.29
CA ALA A 251 -0.42 -13.88 -9.53
C ALA A 251 -1.18 -13.78 -8.19
N TYR A 252 -1.61 -14.93 -7.66
CA TYR A 252 -2.30 -15.05 -6.37
C TYR A 252 -1.67 -16.13 -5.47
N GLY A 253 -1.80 -15.97 -4.15
CA GLY A 253 -1.38 -16.96 -3.15
C GLY A 253 0.10 -17.34 -3.21
N ASP A 254 0.36 -18.65 -3.25
CA ASP A 254 1.73 -19.20 -3.31
C ASP A 254 2.46 -18.79 -4.59
N ASN A 255 1.73 -18.65 -5.70
CA ASN A 255 2.31 -18.23 -6.97
C ASN A 255 2.87 -16.79 -6.89
N HIS A 256 2.09 -15.88 -6.30
CA HIS A 256 2.55 -14.52 -6.03
C HIS A 256 3.80 -14.52 -5.14
N SER A 257 3.78 -15.32 -4.08
CA SER A 257 4.90 -15.43 -3.14
C SER A 257 6.17 -15.96 -3.80
N ARG A 258 6.05 -16.92 -4.73
CA ARG A 258 7.17 -17.44 -5.55
C ARG A 258 7.76 -16.33 -6.41
N LEU A 259 6.94 -15.71 -7.26
CA LEU A 259 7.40 -14.70 -8.23
C LEU A 259 7.99 -13.47 -7.54
N ARG A 260 7.36 -12.98 -6.47
CA ARG A 260 7.86 -11.83 -5.71
C ARG A 260 9.21 -12.11 -5.04
N ARG A 261 9.43 -13.34 -4.55
CA ARG A 261 10.68 -13.72 -3.87
C ARG A 261 11.90 -13.65 -4.80
N MET A 262 11.69 -13.85 -6.11
CA MET A 262 12.77 -13.77 -7.09
C MET A 262 13.29 -12.34 -7.30
N VAL A 263 12.40 -11.35 -7.19
CA VAL A 263 12.73 -9.94 -7.48
C VAL A 263 13.06 -9.15 -6.21
N ALA A 264 12.39 -9.45 -5.09
CA ALA A 264 12.48 -8.68 -3.86
C ALA A 264 13.91 -8.44 -3.32
N PRO A 265 14.85 -9.40 -3.38
CA PRO A 265 16.22 -9.18 -2.90
C PRO A 265 16.93 -8.01 -3.58
N ALA A 266 16.64 -7.76 -4.85
CA ALA A 266 17.27 -6.70 -5.63
C ALA A 266 16.78 -5.29 -5.25
N LEU A 267 15.61 -5.18 -4.60
CA LEU A 267 15.05 -3.94 -4.05
C LEU A 267 15.03 -3.93 -2.51
N SER A 268 15.87 -4.74 -1.88
CA SER A 268 16.02 -4.72 -0.42
C SER A 268 16.55 -3.36 0.08
N ALA A 269 16.19 -2.98 1.31
CA ALA A 269 16.60 -1.71 1.91
C ALA A 269 18.12 -1.45 1.82
N ARG A 270 18.94 -2.49 1.99
CA ARG A 270 20.40 -2.38 1.86
C ARG A 270 20.83 -2.02 0.43
N ARG A 271 20.22 -2.65 -0.59
CA ARG A 271 20.55 -2.36 -2.00
C ARG A 271 20.03 -0.98 -2.40
N THR A 272 18.83 -0.62 -1.98
CA THR A 272 18.28 0.73 -2.20
C THR A 272 19.16 1.81 -1.57
N ALA A 273 19.60 1.63 -0.32
CA ALA A 273 20.50 2.58 0.33
C ALA A 273 21.85 2.72 -0.38
N ALA A 274 22.37 1.65 -0.99
CA ALA A 274 23.60 1.68 -1.76
C ALA A 274 23.48 2.51 -3.06
N LEU A 275 22.26 2.74 -3.56
CA LEU A 275 22.01 3.58 -4.74
C LEU A 275 22.01 5.09 -4.43
N GLN A 276 22.04 5.51 -3.16
CA GLN A 276 21.94 6.93 -2.80
C GLN A 276 22.98 7.79 -3.52
N ALA A 277 24.25 7.39 -3.49
CA ALA A 277 25.33 8.16 -4.11
C ALA A 277 25.18 8.22 -5.64
N ASP A 278 24.72 7.14 -6.27
CA ASP A 278 24.47 7.11 -7.71
C ASP A 278 23.30 8.03 -8.10
N ILE A 279 22.22 8.01 -7.32
CA ILE A 279 21.04 8.88 -7.52
C ILE A 279 21.46 10.35 -7.35
N GLU A 280 22.21 10.69 -6.31
CA GLU A 280 22.71 12.05 -6.11
C GLU A 280 23.59 12.52 -7.27
N ALA A 281 24.46 11.66 -7.80
CA ALA A 281 25.29 11.98 -8.95
C ALA A 281 24.44 12.20 -10.22
N LEU A 282 23.43 11.35 -10.46
CA LEU A 282 22.49 11.51 -11.57
C LEU A 282 21.71 12.82 -11.48
N VAL A 283 21.15 13.12 -10.30
CA VAL A 283 20.41 14.37 -10.08
C VAL A 283 21.33 15.56 -10.31
N ASN A 284 22.53 15.61 -9.71
CA ASN A 284 23.46 16.71 -9.93
C ASN A 284 23.80 16.90 -11.41
N SER A 285 24.07 15.82 -12.15
CA SER A 285 24.32 15.91 -13.59
C SER A 285 23.14 16.50 -14.38
N MET A 286 21.90 16.23 -13.96
CA MET A 286 20.71 16.82 -14.59
C MET A 286 20.58 18.30 -14.22
N LEU A 287 20.85 18.66 -12.96
CA LEU A 287 20.85 20.05 -12.51
C LEU A 287 21.96 20.89 -13.18
N ASP A 288 23.12 20.30 -13.47
CA ASP A 288 24.19 20.96 -14.22
C ASP A 288 23.75 21.28 -15.66
N GLY A 289 22.92 20.43 -16.26
CA GLY A 289 22.28 20.71 -17.55
C GLY A 289 21.25 21.84 -17.46
N LEU A 290 20.54 21.94 -16.33
CA LEU A 290 19.61 23.04 -16.06
C LEU A 290 20.34 24.37 -15.79
N ASP A 291 21.58 24.33 -15.29
CA ASP A 291 22.35 25.55 -15.03
C ASP A 291 22.61 26.37 -16.29
N ALA A 292 22.67 25.70 -17.45
CA ALA A 292 22.87 26.31 -18.76
C ALA A 292 21.66 27.13 -19.26
N PHE A 293 20.48 27.01 -18.65
CA PHE A 293 19.33 27.86 -18.98
C PHE A 293 19.59 29.30 -18.51
N PRO A 294 19.48 30.30 -19.41
CA PRO A 294 19.61 31.71 -19.05
C PRO A 294 18.60 32.14 -17.98
N ALA A 295 18.96 33.14 -17.17
CA ALA A 295 18.05 33.72 -16.20
C ALA A 295 16.81 34.29 -16.90
N GLY A 296 15.63 34.06 -16.32
CA GLY A 296 14.34 34.45 -16.90
C GLY A 296 13.82 33.54 -18.02
N GLU A 297 14.59 32.58 -18.53
CA GLU A 297 14.06 31.60 -19.48
C GLU A 297 13.26 30.50 -18.77
N VAL A 298 12.37 29.85 -19.55
CA VAL A 298 11.52 28.77 -19.08
C VAL A 298 12.20 27.43 -19.36
N ALA A 299 12.39 26.62 -18.32
CA ALA A 299 12.82 25.24 -18.41
C ALA A 299 11.64 24.30 -18.07
N ASP A 300 11.52 23.17 -18.77
CA ASP A 300 10.54 22.14 -18.41
C ASP A 300 11.18 21.10 -17.47
N LEU A 301 10.84 21.16 -16.18
CA LEU A 301 11.37 20.24 -15.17
C LEU A 301 10.89 18.80 -15.37
N ARG A 302 9.75 18.59 -16.03
CA ARG A 302 9.30 17.23 -16.34
C ARG A 302 10.29 16.58 -17.30
N LYS A 303 10.60 17.26 -18.40
CA LYS A 303 11.56 16.81 -19.42
C LYS A 303 12.99 16.70 -18.91
N HIS A 304 13.45 17.67 -18.12
CA HIS A 304 14.86 17.80 -17.77
C HIS A 304 15.25 17.16 -16.42
N LEU A 305 14.30 16.81 -15.56
CA LEU A 305 14.56 16.18 -14.26
C LEU A 305 13.63 15.00 -13.98
N ALA A 306 12.31 15.22 -14.00
CA ALA A 306 11.34 14.21 -13.53
C ALA A 306 11.35 12.94 -14.39
N TYR A 307 11.42 13.06 -15.72
CA TYR A 307 11.54 11.93 -16.64
C TYR A 307 12.92 11.25 -16.61
N PRO A 308 14.04 11.97 -16.83
CA PRO A 308 15.33 11.31 -17.02
C PRO A 308 15.84 10.61 -15.76
N LEU A 309 15.49 11.10 -14.55
CA LEU A 309 15.98 10.51 -13.30
C LEU A 309 15.52 9.06 -13.09
N PRO A 310 14.20 8.76 -13.00
CA PRO A 310 13.74 7.39 -12.77
C PRO A 310 14.17 6.45 -13.90
N ILE A 311 14.11 6.90 -15.15
CA ILE A 311 14.55 6.12 -16.33
C ILE A 311 16.03 5.75 -16.23
N ALA A 312 16.89 6.68 -15.78
CA ALA A 312 18.31 6.39 -15.61
C ALA A 312 18.56 5.38 -14.47
N VAL A 313 17.85 5.53 -13.34
CA VAL A 313 17.98 4.65 -12.18
C VAL A 313 17.50 3.24 -12.50
N ILE A 314 16.27 3.09 -13.00
CA ILE A 314 15.73 1.77 -13.35
C ILE A 314 16.47 1.16 -14.55
N GLY A 315 16.90 1.96 -15.52
CA GLY A 315 17.72 1.51 -16.63
C GLY A 315 19.06 0.93 -16.18
N LYS A 316 19.71 1.53 -15.16
CA LYS A 316 20.92 0.95 -14.56
C LYS A 316 20.60 -0.34 -13.81
N LEU A 317 19.55 -0.35 -12.99
CA LEU A 317 19.17 -1.50 -12.16
C LEU A 317 18.76 -2.73 -13.00
N MET A 318 18.05 -2.50 -14.10
CA MET A 318 17.58 -3.54 -15.04
C MET A 318 18.60 -3.85 -16.14
N GLY A 319 19.70 -3.09 -16.25
CA GLY A 319 20.68 -3.31 -17.31
C GLY A 319 20.17 -2.92 -18.71
N VAL A 320 19.30 -1.93 -18.82
CA VAL A 320 18.83 -1.42 -20.12
C VAL A 320 19.93 -0.55 -20.76
N PRO A 321 20.43 -0.90 -21.96
CA PRO A 321 21.39 -0.10 -22.70
C PRO A 321 20.92 1.35 -22.90
N ALA A 322 21.81 2.32 -22.74
CA ALA A 322 21.46 3.74 -22.76
C ALA A 322 20.82 4.18 -24.09
N ASP A 323 21.26 3.60 -25.21
CA ASP A 323 20.74 3.87 -26.56
C ASP A 323 19.33 3.31 -26.80
N ARG A 324 18.85 2.39 -25.95
CA ARG A 324 17.49 1.80 -26.04
C ARG A 324 16.48 2.45 -25.08
N ARG A 325 16.93 3.27 -24.11
CA ARG A 325 16.04 3.86 -23.10
C ARG A 325 14.93 4.73 -23.68
N THR A 326 15.20 5.45 -24.76
CA THR A 326 14.20 6.29 -25.44
C THR A 326 13.11 5.46 -26.11
N GLU A 327 13.46 4.29 -26.68
CA GLU A 327 12.50 3.37 -27.30
C GLU A 327 11.60 2.75 -26.22
N PHE A 328 12.20 2.25 -25.13
CA PHE A 328 11.45 1.76 -23.97
C PHE A 328 10.52 2.81 -23.39
N ARG A 329 10.97 4.08 -23.30
CA ARG A 329 10.12 5.18 -22.82
C ARG A 329 8.84 5.29 -23.61
N THR A 330 8.93 5.38 -24.93
CA THR A 330 7.76 5.55 -25.79
C THR A 330 6.74 4.43 -25.60
N VAL A 331 7.21 3.17 -25.56
CA VAL A 331 6.28 2.04 -25.41
C VAL A 331 5.71 1.93 -23.99
N VAL A 332 6.46 2.32 -22.96
CA VAL A 332 5.98 2.35 -21.57
C VAL A 332 4.95 3.46 -21.36
N ASP A 333 5.18 4.66 -21.87
CA ASP A 333 4.21 5.77 -21.77
C ASP A 333 2.84 5.34 -22.32
N ASN A 334 2.84 4.59 -23.42
CA ASN A 334 1.62 4.05 -24.03
C ASN A 334 0.92 2.96 -23.18
N VAL A 335 1.61 2.23 -22.31
CA VAL A 335 0.98 1.27 -21.36
C VAL A 335 0.01 2.00 -20.40
N PHE A 336 0.32 3.26 -20.09
CA PHE A 336 -0.48 4.12 -19.21
C PHE A 336 -1.42 5.06 -19.98
N ALA A 337 -1.31 5.13 -21.31
CA ALA A 337 -2.16 5.95 -22.16
C ALA A 337 -3.54 5.31 -22.37
N THR A 338 -4.45 5.53 -21.44
CA THR A 338 -5.79 4.91 -21.43
C THR A 338 -6.75 5.49 -22.47
N HIS A 339 -6.36 6.52 -23.21
CA HIS A 339 -7.13 7.06 -24.33
C HIS A 339 -6.89 6.32 -25.65
N LEU A 340 -5.87 5.46 -25.72
CA LEU A 340 -5.55 4.67 -26.91
C LEU A 340 -6.62 3.59 -27.16
N SER A 341 -6.87 3.31 -28.43
CA SER A 341 -7.75 2.22 -28.86
C SER A 341 -7.14 0.84 -28.57
N ALA A 342 -7.96 -0.20 -28.62
CA ALA A 342 -7.49 -1.58 -28.44
C ALA A 342 -6.45 -2.00 -29.50
N GLU A 343 -6.60 -1.52 -30.75
CA GLU A 343 -5.66 -1.80 -31.83
C GLU A 343 -4.30 -1.13 -31.59
N GLU A 344 -4.30 0.16 -31.21
CA GLU A 344 -3.08 0.89 -30.86
C GLU A 344 -2.37 0.26 -29.65
N GLN A 345 -3.14 -0.17 -28.64
CA GLN A 345 -2.58 -0.86 -27.47
C GLN A 345 -2.01 -2.24 -27.80
N ALA A 346 -2.65 -3.00 -28.70
CA ALA A 346 -2.12 -4.27 -29.18
C ALA A 346 -0.80 -4.06 -29.95
N ALA A 347 -0.73 -3.06 -30.82
CA ALA A 347 0.49 -2.70 -31.54
C ALA A 347 1.61 -2.26 -30.58
N ASN A 348 1.29 -1.44 -29.58
CA ASN A 348 2.23 -1.02 -28.55
C ASN A 348 2.76 -2.21 -27.73
N THR A 349 1.87 -3.12 -27.35
CA THR A 349 2.23 -4.33 -26.60
C THR A 349 3.18 -5.21 -27.40
N ALA A 350 2.95 -5.37 -28.71
CA ALA A 350 3.85 -6.12 -29.58
C ALA A 350 5.25 -5.46 -29.68
N ALA A 351 5.30 -4.13 -29.82
CA ALA A 351 6.57 -3.38 -29.85
C ALA A 351 7.33 -3.48 -28.51
N LEU A 352 6.62 -3.37 -27.38
CA LEU A 352 7.18 -3.53 -26.05
C LEU A 352 7.79 -4.92 -25.86
N TYR A 353 7.08 -5.98 -26.25
CA TYR A 353 7.61 -7.34 -26.15
C TYR A 353 8.83 -7.56 -27.05
N ALA A 354 8.86 -6.99 -28.26
CA ALA A 354 10.04 -7.06 -29.12
C ALA A 354 11.28 -6.42 -28.46
N LEU A 355 11.12 -5.29 -27.76
CA LEU A 355 12.21 -4.65 -27.01
C LEU A 355 12.66 -5.47 -25.81
N LEU A 356 11.72 -6.10 -25.09
CA LEU A 356 12.04 -6.98 -23.97
C LEU A 356 12.78 -8.24 -24.44
N ASP A 357 12.33 -8.85 -25.52
CA ASP A 357 12.99 -10.02 -26.12
C ASP A 357 14.41 -9.67 -26.57
N ALA A 358 14.60 -8.50 -27.21
CA ALA A 358 15.93 -8.02 -27.57
C ALA A 358 16.83 -7.77 -26.34
N LEU A 359 16.29 -7.21 -25.25
CA LEU A 359 17.03 -7.01 -24.00
C LEU A 359 17.46 -8.35 -23.37
N ILE A 360 16.57 -9.34 -23.36
CA ILE A 360 16.87 -10.69 -22.88
C ILE A 360 18.02 -11.30 -23.68
N GLU A 361 17.96 -11.23 -25.02
CA GLU A 361 19.02 -11.78 -25.88
C GLU A 361 20.37 -11.08 -25.68
N ILE A 362 20.37 -9.75 -25.55
CA ILE A 362 21.58 -8.98 -25.22
C ILE A 362 22.18 -9.47 -23.90
N ARG A 363 21.35 -9.65 -22.86
CA ARG A 363 21.82 -10.03 -21.52
C ARG A 363 22.12 -11.52 -21.35
N ARG A 364 21.59 -12.38 -22.23
CA ARG A 364 22.03 -13.78 -22.37
C ARG A 364 23.42 -13.87 -23.01
N ALA A 365 23.66 -13.09 -24.07
CA ALA A 365 24.94 -13.06 -24.75
C ALA A 365 26.04 -12.40 -23.89
N GLU A 366 25.69 -11.31 -23.20
CA GLU A 366 26.61 -10.53 -22.38
C GLU A 366 26.00 -10.25 -20.98
N PRO A 367 26.11 -11.21 -20.04
CA PRO A 367 25.58 -11.05 -18.70
C PRO A 367 26.24 -9.89 -17.94
N GLY A 368 25.42 -9.07 -17.27
CA GLY A 368 25.84 -7.95 -16.45
C GLY A 368 25.60 -8.15 -14.95
N GLN A 369 26.01 -7.16 -14.15
CA GLN A 369 25.67 -7.09 -12.72
C GLN A 369 24.35 -6.34 -12.53
N ASP A 370 23.28 -6.85 -13.15
CA ASP A 370 21.95 -6.24 -13.18
C ASP A 370 20.83 -7.25 -12.93
N MET A 371 19.62 -6.75 -12.66
CA MET A 371 18.47 -7.59 -12.34
C MET A 371 18.06 -8.49 -13.51
N THR A 372 18.23 -8.04 -14.76
CA THR A 372 17.84 -8.85 -15.93
C THR A 372 18.71 -10.09 -16.03
N SER A 373 20.04 -9.95 -15.91
CA SER A 373 20.94 -11.10 -15.88
C SER A 373 20.68 -12.04 -14.70
N LEU A 374 20.32 -11.50 -13.52
CA LEU A 374 19.96 -12.33 -12.36
C LEU A 374 18.68 -13.15 -12.61
N LEU A 375 17.66 -12.57 -13.23
CA LEU A 375 16.41 -13.26 -13.53
C LEU A 375 16.57 -14.28 -14.65
N ILE A 376 17.42 -14.01 -15.64
CA ILE A 376 17.81 -14.98 -16.68
C ILE A 376 18.51 -16.18 -16.04
N ALA A 377 19.52 -15.94 -15.20
CA ALA A 377 20.24 -17.02 -14.51
C ALA A 377 19.30 -17.89 -13.64
N ALA A 378 18.41 -17.25 -12.87
CA ALA A 378 17.43 -17.96 -12.06
C ALA A 378 16.46 -18.83 -12.88
N ARG A 379 16.16 -18.45 -14.13
CA ARG A 379 15.39 -19.27 -15.07
C ARG A 379 16.21 -20.44 -15.61
N ASP A 380 17.47 -20.19 -15.97
CA ASP A 380 18.33 -21.16 -16.64
C ASP A 380 18.92 -22.24 -15.71
N GLU A 381 19.06 -21.96 -14.40
CA GLU A 381 19.70 -22.88 -13.43
C GLU A 381 18.81 -24.05 -12.95
N GLU A 382 17.48 -24.01 -13.12
CA GLU A 382 16.54 -25.04 -12.62
C GLU A 382 15.68 -25.70 -13.73
N ASP A 383 16.27 -26.06 -14.87
CA ASP A 383 15.58 -26.65 -16.05
C ASP A 383 14.34 -25.83 -16.52
N GLY A 384 14.27 -24.54 -16.19
CA GLY A 384 13.12 -23.65 -16.44
C GLY A 384 11.90 -23.87 -15.54
N SER A 385 11.98 -24.76 -14.54
CA SER A 385 10.81 -25.18 -13.74
C SER A 385 10.35 -24.16 -12.69
N ALA A 386 11.24 -23.30 -12.20
CA ALA A 386 10.90 -22.28 -11.21
C ALA A 386 10.47 -20.93 -11.78
N PHE A 387 10.74 -20.65 -13.06
CA PHE A 387 10.43 -19.37 -13.70
C PHE A 387 10.34 -19.53 -15.22
N SER A 388 9.14 -19.36 -15.79
CA SER A 388 8.94 -19.57 -17.23
C SER A 388 9.44 -18.40 -18.08
N ASP A 389 9.55 -18.60 -19.40
CA ASP A 389 9.92 -17.53 -20.34
C ASP A 389 8.90 -16.38 -20.34
N ALA A 390 7.61 -16.71 -20.24
CA ALA A 390 6.55 -15.71 -20.09
C ALA A 390 6.70 -14.96 -18.76
N GLU A 391 6.97 -15.67 -17.66
CA GLU A 391 7.17 -15.06 -16.34
C GLU A 391 8.38 -14.14 -16.28
N LEU A 392 9.49 -14.52 -16.93
CA LEU A 392 10.66 -13.67 -17.09
C LEU A 392 10.32 -12.40 -17.84
N ARG A 393 9.77 -12.53 -19.05
CA ARG A 393 9.47 -11.39 -19.91
C ARG A 393 8.47 -10.43 -19.28
N ASP A 394 7.42 -10.96 -18.67
CA ASP A 394 6.38 -10.18 -18.01
C ASP A 394 6.86 -9.56 -16.70
N THR A 395 7.81 -10.20 -16.00
CA THR A 395 8.46 -9.59 -14.83
C THR A 395 9.35 -8.43 -15.25
N LEU A 396 10.13 -8.55 -16.34
CA LEU A 396 10.91 -7.43 -16.88
C LEU A 396 10.00 -6.26 -17.30
N LEU A 397 8.89 -6.56 -17.98
CA LEU A 397 7.86 -5.59 -18.32
C LEU A 397 7.40 -4.81 -17.08
N LEU A 398 7.00 -5.53 -16.02
CA LEU A 398 6.54 -4.93 -14.76
C LEU A 398 7.59 -4.01 -14.15
N MET A 399 8.83 -4.50 -14.04
CA MET A 399 9.89 -3.77 -13.35
C MET A 399 10.33 -2.51 -14.12
N ILE A 400 10.44 -2.62 -15.44
CA ILE A 400 10.77 -1.49 -16.31
C ILE A 400 9.62 -0.48 -16.29
N SER A 401 8.38 -0.91 -16.55
CA SER A 401 7.23 0.00 -16.60
C SER A 401 6.99 0.73 -15.27
N ALA A 402 7.13 0.03 -14.14
CA ALA A 402 6.96 0.62 -12.82
C ALA A 402 7.96 1.76 -12.54
N GLY A 403 9.22 1.61 -12.98
CA GLY A 403 10.26 2.62 -12.75
C GLY A 403 10.29 3.76 -13.75
N TYR A 404 9.60 3.65 -14.88
CA TYR A 404 9.67 4.64 -15.98
C TYR A 404 8.64 5.77 -15.85
N GLU A 405 7.48 5.50 -15.28
CA GLU A 405 6.34 6.43 -15.32
C GLU A 405 5.93 6.90 -13.91
N THR A 406 5.75 5.98 -12.97
CA THR A 406 5.12 6.32 -11.69
C THR A 406 5.96 7.29 -10.84
N THR A 407 7.28 7.09 -10.73
CA THR A 407 8.16 7.99 -9.96
C THR A 407 8.26 9.37 -10.60
N VAL A 408 8.19 9.47 -11.94
CA VAL A 408 8.18 10.74 -12.69
C VAL A 408 7.06 11.63 -12.19
N ASN A 409 5.87 11.05 -12.05
CA ASN A 409 4.68 11.75 -11.63
C ASN A 409 4.72 12.19 -10.17
N VAL A 410 5.39 11.45 -9.27
CA VAL A 410 5.58 11.91 -7.89
C VAL A 410 6.54 13.10 -7.83
N ILE A 411 7.62 13.09 -8.62
CA ILE A 411 8.55 14.23 -8.72
C ILE A 411 7.82 15.46 -9.26
N ASP A 412 7.07 15.29 -10.35
CA ASP A 412 6.23 16.32 -10.96
C ASP A 412 5.27 16.94 -9.93
N GLN A 413 4.41 16.12 -9.30
CA GLN A 413 3.39 16.61 -8.39
C GLN A 413 3.98 17.31 -7.16
N ALA A 414 5.11 16.81 -6.64
CA ALA A 414 5.81 17.45 -5.53
C ALA A 414 6.40 18.81 -5.92
N ILE A 415 7.06 18.90 -7.09
CA ILE A 415 7.60 20.17 -7.62
C ILE A 415 6.45 21.16 -7.83
N THR A 416 5.41 20.75 -8.56
CA THR A 416 4.24 21.60 -8.85
C THR A 416 3.59 22.10 -7.56
N THR A 417 3.44 21.24 -6.56
CA THR A 417 2.85 21.62 -5.28
C THR A 417 3.72 22.62 -4.53
N LEU A 418 5.03 22.39 -4.40
CA LEU A 418 5.93 23.29 -3.67
C LEU A 418 6.12 24.64 -4.36
N LEU A 419 6.00 24.69 -5.70
CA LEU A 419 6.07 25.93 -6.46
C LEU A 419 4.76 26.74 -6.43
N THR A 420 3.63 26.09 -6.13
CA THR A 420 2.30 26.73 -6.06
C THR A 420 1.86 27.03 -4.63
N ASP A 421 2.43 26.36 -3.63
CA ASP A 421 2.24 26.65 -2.20
C ASP A 421 3.61 26.93 -1.52
N PRO A 422 4.09 28.19 -1.54
CA PRO A 422 5.38 28.54 -0.97
C PRO A 422 5.45 28.35 0.55
N CYS A 423 4.31 28.24 1.25
CA CYS A 423 4.31 27.95 2.68
C CYS A 423 4.86 26.55 2.96
N GLN A 424 4.52 25.56 2.13
CA GLN A 424 5.02 24.19 2.25
C GLN A 424 6.54 24.12 2.06
N LEU A 425 7.07 24.86 1.11
CA LEU A 425 8.53 24.97 0.92
C LEU A 425 9.20 25.66 2.12
N ALA A 426 8.56 26.67 2.72
CA ALA A 426 9.05 27.32 3.93
C ALA A 426 9.09 26.36 5.12
N HIS A 427 8.09 25.47 5.29
CA HIS A 427 8.11 24.45 6.34
C HIS A 427 9.36 23.58 6.28
N VAL A 428 9.80 23.17 5.08
CA VAL A 428 11.03 22.37 4.91
C VAL A 428 12.27 23.21 5.26
N ARG A 429 12.34 24.46 4.76
CA ARG A 429 13.49 25.37 4.99
C ARG A 429 13.68 25.73 6.46
N GLU A 430 12.59 25.88 7.19
CA GLU A 430 12.57 26.17 8.63
C GLU A 430 12.77 24.92 9.50
N GLY A 431 12.89 23.74 8.88
CA GLY A 431 13.03 22.46 9.59
C GLY A 431 11.78 21.99 10.32
N ARG A 432 10.59 22.54 9.97
CA ARG A 432 9.29 22.08 10.51
C ARG A 432 8.85 20.74 9.92
N CYS A 433 9.33 20.40 8.74
CA CYS A 433 9.21 19.07 8.15
C CYS A 433 10.45 18.74 7.29
N THR A 434 10.55 17.49 6.87
CA THR A 434 11.64 16.97 6.03
C THR A 434 11.19 16.82 4.58
N TRP A 435 12.15 16.61 3.67
CA TRP A 435 11.82 16.22 2.28
C TRP A 435 11.04 14.91 2.20
N GLN A 436 11.26 13.97 3.13
CA GLN A 436 10.48 12.74 3.20
C GLN A 436 9.02 13.02 3.58
N ASP A 437 8.76 13.99 4.46
CA ASP A 437 7.39 14.37 4.81
C ASP A 437 6.64 14.98 3.62
N VAL A 438 7.33 15.76 2.78
CA VAL A 438 6.77 16.26 1.51
C VAL A 438 6.46 15.11 0.56
N VAL A 439 7.35 14.11 0.47
CA VAL A 439 7.13 12.93 -0.38
C VAL A 439 5.89 12.16 0.08
N GLU A 440 5.76 11.85 1.37
CA GLU A 440 4.59 11.12 1.87
C GLU A 440 3.29 11.92 1.68
N GLU A 441 3.31 13.24 1.88
CA GLU A 441 2.13 14.06 1.65
C GLU A 441 1.79 14.19 0.15
N THR A 442 2.80 14.21 -0.73
CA THR A 442 2.57 14.17 -2.18
C THR A 442 1.95 12.83 -2.59
N LEU A 443 2.47 11.72 -2.08
CA LEU A 443 1.91 10.40 -2.32
C LEU A 443 0.48 10.28 -1.80
N ARG A 444 0.14 10.91 -0.68
CA ARG A 444 -1.25 10.97 -0.20
C ARG A 444 -2.12 11.87 -1.08
N HIS A 445 -1.71 13.13 -1.27
CA HIS A 445 -2.55 14.15 -1.87
C HIS A 445 -2.66 13.98 -3.39
N GLN A 446 -1.56 13.75 -4.08
CA GLN A 446 -1.48 13.57 -5.54
C GLN A 446 -0.71 12.28 -5.89
N PRO A 447 -1.25 11.09 -5.54
CA PRO A 447 -0.58 9.83 -5.88
C PRO A 447 -0.42 9.68 -7.38
N ALA A 448 0.72 9.15 -7.83
CA ALA A 448 1.00 8.91 -9.24
C ALA A 448 0.02 7.92 -9.91
N VAL A 449 -0.57 7.00 -9.13
CA VAL A 449 -1.56 6.03 -9.60
C VAL A 449 -2.91 6.32 -8.95
N LYS A 450 -3.88 6.79 -9.76
CA LYS A 450 -5.24 7.11 -9.31
C LYS A 450 -6.05 5.86 -9.04
N HIS A 451 -6.08 4.96 -10.02
CA HIS A 451 -6.82 3.71 -10.02
C HIS A 451 -5.90 2.54 -10.35
N LEU A 452 -6.05 1.40 -9.65
CA LEU A 452 -5.25 0.21 -9.91
C LEU A 452 -6.10 -0.96 -10.42
N PRO A 453 -6.02 -1.28 -11.73
CA PRO A 453 -6.73 -2.41 -12.33
C PRO A 453 -5.99 -3.76 -12.13
N LEU A 454 -6.68 -4.90 -12.12
CA LEU A 454 -7.92 -5.13 -11.38
C LEU A 454 -7.68 -6.18 -10.28
N ARG A 455 -8.67 -6.30 -9.40
CA ARG A 455 -8.88 -7.44 -8.50
C ARG A 455 -10.19 -8.13 -8.83
N TYR A 456 -10.40 -9.32 -8.30
CA TYR A 456 -11.58 -10.15 -8.55
C TYR A 456 -12.07 -10.81 -7.27
N ALA A 457 -13.38 -10.76 -7.04
CA ALA A 457 -13.99 -11.42 -5.88
C ALA A 457 -14.03 -12.94 -6.08
N ARG A 458 -13.50 -13.71 -5.12
CA ARG A 458 -13.50 -15.18 -5.14
C ARG A 458 -14.77 -15.78 -4.54
N ILE A 459 -15.49 -15.00 -3.75
CA ILE A 459 -16.80 -15.30 -3.17
C ILE A 459 -17.65 -14.01 -3.18
N ASP A 460 -18.93 -14.12 -2.86
CA ASP A 460 -19.77 -12.94 -2.63
C ASP A 460 -19.28 -12.17 -1.39
N ILE A 461 -19.04 -10.86 -1.55
CA ILE A 461 -18.52 -9.98 -0.50
C ILE A 461 -19.60 -8.93 -0.16
N PRO A 462 -20.23 -8.98 1.02
CA PRO A 462 -21.22 -8.00 1.42
C PRO A 462 -20.56 -6.63 1.67
N LEU A 463 -21.22 -5.56 1.19
CA LEU A 463 -20.80 -4.18 1.39
C LEU A 463 -21.54 -3.53 2.58
N PRO A 464 -20.96 -2.48 3.21
CA PRO A 464 -21.57 -1.83 4.37
C PRO A 464 -22.96 -1.24 4.14
N ASP A 465 -23.29 -0.90 2.90
CA ASP A 465 -24.57 -0.32 2.48
C ASP A 465 -25.64 -1.36 2.10
N GLY A 466 -25.32 -2.64 2.27
CA GLY A 466 -26.22 -3.76 1.94
C GLY A 466 -26.08 -4.29 0.52
N GLN A 467 -25.25 -3.66 -0.33
CA GLN A 467 -24.90 -4.20 -1.64
C GLN A 467 -23.96 -5.42 -1.51
N THR A 468 -23.67 -6.11 -2.61
CA THR A 468 -22.76 -7.26 -2.60
C THR A 468 -21.92 -7.26 -3.87
N ILE A 469 -20.60 -7.30 -3.71
CA ILE A 469 -19.69 -7.64 -4.81
C ILE A 469 -19.82 -9.14 -5.06
N LYS A 470 -20.36 -9.53 -6.20
CA LYS A 470 -20.60 -10.94 -6.54
C LYS A 470 -19.32 -11.65 -6.91
N THR A 471 -19.32 -12.95 -6.67
CA THR A 471 -18.24 -13.84 -7.10
C THR A 471 -17.92 -13.63 -8.59
N GLY A 472 -16.65 -13.43 -8.91
CA GLY A 472 -16.17 -13.18 -10.27
C GLY A 472 -16.25 -11.73 -10.74
N GLU A 473 -16.89 -10.83 -9.97
CA GLU A 473 -16.92 -9.41 -10.31
C GLU A 473 -15.55 -8.75 -10.07
N ALA A 474 -15.24 -7.78 -10.93
CA ALA A 474 -14.00 -7.06 -10.86
C ALA A 474 -14.07 -5.91 -9.84
N ILE A 475 -12.92 -5.61 -9.23
CA ILE A 475 -12.74 -4.60 -8.19
C ILE A 475 -11.62 -3.67 -8.64
N LEU A 476 -11.90 -2.37 -8.65
CA LEU A 476 -10.95 -1.31 -8.92
C LEU A 476 -10.57 -0.63 -7.61
N ALA A 477 -9.28 -0.59 -7.29
CA ALA A 477 -8.79 0.16 -6.14
C ALA A 477 -8.58 1.63 -6.53
N SER A 478 -9.37 2.55 -5.96
CA SER A 478 -9.34 3.98 -6.28
C SER A 478 -8.54 4.74 -5.23
N TYR A 479 -7.20 4.64 -5.32
CA TYR A 479 -6.26 5.13 -4.32
C TYR A 479 -6.31 6.65 -4.13
N ALA A 480 -6.39 7.43 -5.21
CA ALA A 480 -6.43 8.88 -5.10
C ALA A 480 -7.69 9.36 -4.37
N ALA A 481 -8.85 8.78 -4.71
CA ALA A 481 -10.09 9.06 -4.00
C ALA A 481 -10.03 8.65 -2.52
N ALA A 482 -9.44 7.49 -2.21
CA ALA A 482 -9.31 6.96 -0.85
C ALA A 482 -8.34 7.78 0.02
N ASN A 483 -7.21 8.24 -0.52
CA ASN A 483 -6.24 9.04 0.22
C ASN A 483 -6.75 10.43 0.63
N ARG A 484 -7.81 10.90 -0.02
CA ARG A 484 -8.54 12.13 0.34
C ARG A 484 -9.91 11.86 0.98
N HIS A 485 -10.12 10.66 1.52
CA HIS A 485 -11.38 10.34 2.19
C HIS A 485 -11.50 11.13 3.51
N PRO A 486 -12.60 11.89 3.73
CA PRO A 486 -12.71 12.82 4.86
C PRO A 486 -12.79 12.14 6.23
N THR A 487 -13.13 10.85 6.29
CA THR A 487 -13.11 10.08 7.55
C THR A 487 -11.73 9.54 7.91
N TRP A 488 -10.76 9.60 7.00
CA TRP A 488 -9.40 9.09 7.22
C TRP A 488 -8.40 10.21 7.53
N HIS A 489 -8.56 11.36 6.87
CA HIS A 489 -7.74 12.55 7.11
C HIS A 489 -8.63 13.78 7.33
N GLU A 490 -8.35 14.54 8.38
CA GLU A 490 -8.94 15.87 8.58
C GLU A 490 -8.45 16.83 7.48
N ASP A 491 -9.31 17.70 6.97
CA ASP A 491 -9.03 18.60 5.83
C ASP A 491 -8.36 17.86 4.65
N ALA A 492 -8.88 16.70 4.27
CA ALA A 492 -8.21 15.73 3.39
C ALA A 492 -7.75 16.31 2.03
N ASP A 493 -8.49 17.31 1.51
CA ASP A 493 -8.19 17.97 0.24
C ASP A 493 -7.09 19.04 0.34
N ARG A 494 -6.66 19.43 1.55
CA ARG A 494 -5.54 20.33 1.75
C ARG A 494 -4.23 19.55 1.70
N PHE A 495 -3.24 20.08 0.99
CA PHE A 495 -1.86 19.60 1.12
C PHE A 495 -1.22 20.19 2.38
N ASP A 496 -0.67 19.34 3.24
CA ASP A 496 0.07 19.76 4.44
C ASP A 496 1.20 18.76 4.75
N ALA A 497 2.43 19.14 4.41
CA ALA A 497 3.62 18.33 4.66
C ALA A 497 3.87 18.12 6.17
N THR A 498 3.27 18.91 7.06
CA THR A 498 3.44 18.79 8.51
C THR A 498 2.44 17.83 9.19
N ARG A 499 1.53 17.21 8.43
CA ARG A 499 0.53 16.28 8.98
C ARG A 499 1.16 15.24 9.91
N PRO A 500 0.64 15.04 11.13
CA PRO A 500 1.20 14.02 12.03
C PRO A 500 1.09 12.59 11.48
N SER A 501 -0.02 12.27 10.81
CA SER A 501 -0.20 10.98 10.14
C SER A 501 0.24 11.06 8.68
N LYS A 502 1.07 10.09 8.27
CA LYS A 502 1.55 9.93 6.89
C LYS A 502 0.92 8.74 6.18
N GLU A 503 -0.15 8.16 6.74
CA GLU A 503 -0.79 7.01 6.12
C GLU A 503 -1.40 7.37 4.77
N HIS A 504 -1.22 6.50 3.78
CA HIS A 504 -1.84 6.60 2.46
C HIS A 504 -1.82 5.23 1.74
N LEU A 505 -2.54 5.10 0.64
CA LEU A 505 -2.62 3.90 -0.21
C LEU A 505 -1.90 4.04 -1.57
N ALA A 506 -1.11 5.10 -1.78
CA ALA A 506 -0.35 5.29 -3.04
C ALA A 506 0.51 4.08 -3.46
N PHE A 507 1.01 3.30 -2.49
CA PHE A 507 1.78 2.07 -2.72
C PHE A 507 0.97 0.78 -2.55
N GLY A 508 -0.36 0.91 -2.48
CA GLY A 508 -1.27 -0.19 -2.13
C GLY A 508 -1.13 -0.63 -0.67
N HIS A 509 -1.64 -1.82 -0.38
CA HIS A 509 -1.61 -2.44 0.94
C HIS A 509 -1.62 -3.97 0.81
N GLY A 510 -1.18 -4.68 1.85
CA GLY A 510 -1.13 -6.15 1.87
C GLY A 510 0.02 -6.73 1.05
N VAL A 511 -0.14 -7.98 0.60
CA VAL A 511 0.94 -8.76 -0.03
C VAL A 511 1.46 -8.15 -1.33
N HIS A 512 0.63 -7.38 -2.04
CA HIS A 512 1.00 -6.65 -3.26
C HIS A 512 1.49 -5.21 -2.98
N PHE A 513 1.81 -4.86 -1.74
CA PHE A 513 2.42 -3.56 -1.44
C PHE A 513 3.63 -3.30 -2.36
N CYS A 514 3.73 -2.08 -2.89
CA CYS A 514 4.70 -1.73 -3.91
C CYS A 514 6.12 -2.12 -3.49
N LEU A 515 6.76 -2.95 -4.32
CA LEU A 515 8.10 -3.45 -4.05
C LEU A 515 9.16 -2.34 -4.16
N GLY A 516 8.95 -1.39 -5.09
CA GLY A 516 9.84 -0.25 -5.33
C GLY A 516 9.65 0.94 -4.39
N ALA A 517 8.72 0.87 -3.42
CA ALA A 517 8.37 2.01 -2.59
C ALA A 517 9.56 2.68 -1.86
N PRO A 518 10.55 1.95 -1.31
CA PRO A 518 11.74 2.57 -0.71
C PRO A 518 12.59 3.32 -1.72
N LEU A 519 12.72 2.79 -2.94
CA LEU A 519 13.53 3.40 -4.00
C LEU A 519 12.86 4.67 -4.55
N ALA A 520 11.56 4.63 -4.81
CA ALA A 520 10.80 5.80 -5.25
C ALA A 520 10.91 6.96 -4.23
N ARG A 521 10.75 6.67 -2.93
CA ARG A 521 10.93 7.67 -1.87
C ARG A 521 12.34 8.28 -1.85
N LEU A 522 13.35 7.45 -2.09
CA LEU A 522 14.74 7.88 -2.12
C LEU A 522 15.01 8.83 -3.29
N GLU A 523 14.56 8.45 -4.49
CA GLU A 523 14.69 9.24 -5.72
C GLU A 523 14.00 10.59 -5.57
N VAL A 524 12.73 10.60 -5.18
CA VAL A 524 11.94 11.83 -5.09
C VAL A 524 12.53 12.77 -4.03
N ALA A 525 12.82 12.29 -2.82
CA ALA A 525 13.37 13.14 -1.76
C ALA A 525 14.74 13.73 -2.16
N THR A 526 15.57 12.96 -2.85
CA THR A 526 16.88 13.42 -3.34
C THR A 526 16.74 14.47 -4.44
N ALA A 527 15.84 14.23 -5.40
CA ALA A 527 15.56 15.16 -6.49
C ALA A 527 15.04 16.50 -5.96
N LEU A 528 14.05 16.48 -5.06
CA LEU A 528 13.47 17.68 -4.47
C LEU A 528 14.52 18.47 -3.68
N ARG A 529 15.27 17.79 -2.80
CA ARG A 529 16.30 18.42 -1.99
C ARG A 529 17.32 19.16 -2.85
N LEU A 530 17.94 18.46 -3.80
CA LEU A 530 18.99 19.04 -4.63
C LEU A 530 18.46 20.13 -5.57
N LEU A 531 17.25 19.97 -6.12
CA LEU A 531 16.62 20.99 -6.97
C LEU A 531 16.43 22.30 -6.20
N PHE A 532 15.82 22.26 -5.01
CA PHE A 532 15.50 23.46 -4.24
C PHE A 532 16.71 24.03 -3.47
N GLU A 533 17.76 23.23 -3.24
CA GLU A 533 19.07 23.73 -2.80
C GLU A 533 19.79 24.50 -3.92
N ARG A 534 19.74 24.00 -5.17
CA ARG A 534 20.40 24.64 -6.33
C ARG A 534 19.62 25.85 -6.87
N PHE A 535 18.29 25.76 -6.92
CA PHE A 535 17.39 26.78 -7.46
C PHE A 535 16.36 27.23 -6.41
N PRO A 536 16.79 27.92 -5.33
CA PRO A 536 15.90 28.30 -4.24
C PRO A 536 14.80 29.30 -4.66
N ASP A 537 15.04 30.04 -5.74
CA ASP A 537 14.12 31.04 -6.26
C ASP A 537 13.28 30.55 -7.44
N ALA A 538 13.30 29.23 -7.74
CA ALA A 538 12.50 28.66 -8.80
C ALA A 538 11.00 28.96 -8.61
N ARG A 539 10.29 29.31 -9.69
CA ARG A 539 8.84 29.56 -9.70
C ARG A 539 8.21 28.92 -10.93
N LEU A 540 6.94 28.52 -10.82
CA LEU A 540 6.17 28.06 -11.97
C LEU A 540 6.06 29.21 -12.99
N ALA A 541 6.25 28.92 -14.27
CA ALA A 541 6.19 29.92 -15.35
C ALA A 541 4.75 30.17 -15.85
N THR A 542 3.78 29.47 -15.26
CA THR A 542 2.36 29.56 -15.59
C THR A 542 1.54 29.37 -14.31
N GLU A 543 0.24 29.64 -14.38
CA GLU A 543 -0.69 29.31 -13.31
C GLU A 543 -0.89 27.79 -13.21
N ARG A 544 -1.12 27.27 -12.01
CA ARG A 544 -1.34 25.82 -11.79
C ARG A 544 -2.44 25.26 -12.68
N THR A 545 -3.53 26.01 -12.85
CA THR A 545 -4.71 25.60 -13.63
C THR A 545 -4.47 25.55 -15.14
N ALA A 546 -3.35 26.09 -15.62
CA ALA A 546 -2.95 26.04 -17.02
C ALA A 546 -2.01 24.86 -17.33
N LEU A 547 -1.63 24.07 -16.32
CA LEU A 547 -0.89 22.83 -16.55
C LEU A 547 -1.84 21.77 -17.12
N GLU A 548 -1.45 21.17 -18.23
CA GLU A 548 -2.22 20.09 -18.85
C GLU A 548 -1.93 18.77 -18.15
N ALA A 549 -2.98 18.05 -17.73
CA ALA A 549 -2.85 16.72 -17.17
C ALA A 549 -2.45 15.69 -18.24
N LEU A 550 -1.77 14.62 -17.81
CA LEU A 550 -1.55 13.47 -18.67
C LEU A 550 -2.89 12.83 -19.07
N PRO A 551 -3.08 12.46 -20.35
CA PRO A 551 -4.32 11.85 -20.83
C PRO A 551 -4.41 10.38 -20.38
N SER A 552 -4.66 10.17 -19.09
CA SER A 552 -4.68 8.86 -18.44
C SER A 552 -5.65 8.80 -17.28
N LEU A 553 -6.44 7.73 -17.22
CA LEU A 553 -7.23 7.33 -16.07
C LEU A 553 -6.35 6.79 -14.94
N ILE A 554 -5.19 6.22 -15.25
CA ILE A 554 -4.33 5.55 -14.26
C ILE A 554 -3.32 6.54 -13.70
N SER A 555 -2.59 7.22 -14.57
CA SER A 555 -1.52 8.14 -14.20
C SER A 555 -2.02 9.49 -13.72
N ASN A 556 -1.26 10.11 -12.82
CA ASN A 556 -1.52 11.46 -12.31
C ASN A 556 -0.27 12.33 -12.36
N GLY A 557 -0.12 13.08 -13.44
CA GLY A 557 0.95 14.05 -13.62
C GLY A 557 0.57 15.05 -14.70
N HIS A 558 1.48 15.95 -15.03
CA HIS A 558 1.28 16.94 -16.08
C HIS A 558 2.05 16.55 -17.35
N THR A 559 1.69 17.10 -18.51
CA THR A 559 2.45 16.89 -19.75
C THR A 559 3.78 17.65 -19.75
N SER A 560 3.85 18.75 -18.99
CA SER A 560 5.05 19.57 -18.76
C SER A 560 4.97 20.29 -17.43
N VAL A 561 6.13 20.67 -16.86
CA VAL A 561 6.24 21.50 -15.65
C VAL A 561 7.16 22.69 -15.97
N PRO A 562 6.63 23.74 -16.62
CA PRO A 562 7.41 24.90 -17.04
C PRO A 562 7.75 25.80 -15.86
N VAL A 563 9.04 26.09 -15.66
CA VAL A 563 9.52 26.90 -14.53
C VAL A 563 10.54 27.95 -14.97
N HIS A 564 10.56 29.06 -14.25
CA HIS A 564 11.71 29.95 -14.21
C HIS A 564 12.62 29.51 -13.08
N LEU A 565 13.79 28.96 -13.41
CA LEU A 565 14.76 28.49 -12.42
C LEU A 565 15.42 29.63 -11.65
N ARG A 566 15.69 30.73 -12.36
CA ARG A 566 16.27 31.98 -11.85
C ARG A 566 15.44 33.14 -12.38
N PRO A 567 14.28 33.45 -11.78
CA PRO A 567 13.44 34.53 -12.25
C PRO A 567 14.22 35.84 -12.17
N THR A 568 14.26 36.58 -13.28
CA THR A 568 14.75 37.96 -13.24
C THR A 568 13.72 38.79 -12.48
N SER A 569 14.16 39.72 -11.64
CA SER A 569 13.24 40.69 -11.04
C SER A 569 12.60 41.50 -12.18
N SER A 570 11.40 41.11 -12.62
CA SER A 570 10.57 42.02 -13.39
C SER A 570 10.16 43.14 -12.45
N ALA A 571 10.53 44.37 -12.84
CA ALA A 571 10.14 45.57 -12.13
C ALA A 571 8.63 45.55 -11.91
N SER A 572 8.24 45.77 -10.65
CA SER A 572 6.87 46.04 -10.26
C SER A 572 6.32 47.13 -11.19
N SER A 573 5.31 46.80 -11.99
CA SER A 573 4.51 47.76 -12.74
C SER A 573 3.04 47.46 -12.53
#